data_AF-A0A3D3PME9-F1
#
_entry.id   AF-A0A3D3PME9-F1
#
_cell.length_a   1.000
_cell.length_b   1.000
_cell.length_c   1.000
_cell.angle_alpha   90.00
_cell.angle_beta   90.00
_cell.angle_gamma   90.00
#
_symmetry.space_group_name_H-M   'P 1'
#
loop_
_entity.id
_entity.type
_entity.pdbx_description
1 polymer ?
#
loop_
_entity_poly.entity_id
_entity_poly.type
_entity_poly.pdbx_seq_one_letter_code
_entity_poly.pdbx_strand_id
1 'polypeptide(L)'
;MTTITTTPVGQTTALPPAEPINGLHHFAYRCRDAEETRHFYEDILGLPLYHYIRADNVPSTGEYCPYVHIFFRMTDGSCLAFFDLGDNLLCAPSPNTPAWVNHIALRVDTIAQLEAMKVRLEGHGIEVL
;
A
#
# COMPACT_ATOMS: atom_id res chain seq x y z
N MET A 1 -29.29 55.85 -3.31
CA MET A 1 -27.84 55.79 -3.06
C MET A 1 -27.66 54.75 -1.97
N THR A 2 -27.53 53.47 -2.36
CA THR A 2 -27.60 52.33 -1.44
C THR A 2 -26.19 52.01 -0.95
N THR A 3 -25.91 52.30 0.32
CA THR A 3 -24.63 52.03 0.96
C THR A 3 -24.44 50.52 1.11
N ILE A 4 -23.47 49.96 0.39
CA ILE A 4 -23.04 48.57 0.58
C ILE A 4 -22.16 48.54 1.82
N THR A 5 -22.66 47.95 2.90
CA THR A 5 -21.88 47.63 4.09
C THR A 5 -21.03 46.40 3.79
N THR A 6 -19.74 46.59 3.59
CA THR A 6 -18.76 45.49 3.49
C THR A 6 -18.61 44.83 4.86
N THR A 7 -19.08 43.59 4.97
CA THR A 7 -18.82 42.72 6.12
C THR A 7 -17.31 42.41 6.18
N PRO A 8 -16.64 42.55 7.34
CA PRO A 8 -15.23 42.22 7.45
C PRO A 8 -15.04 40.71 7.26
N VAL A 9 -14.25 40.32 6.26
CA VAL A 9 -13.80 38.95 6.08
C VAL A 9 -12.93 38.60 7.29
N GLY A 10 -13.40 37.64 8.08
CA GLY A 10 -12.72 37.16 9.27
C GLY A 10 -11.29 36.72 8.95
N GLN A 11 -10.37 37.04 9.84
CA GLN A 11 -8.97 36.63 9.76
C GLN A 11 -8.90 35.10 9.66
N THR A 12 -8.58 34.59 8.47
CA THR A 12 -8.19 33.19 8.29
C THR A 12 -6.91 32.99 9.08
N THR A 13 -6.98 32.23 10.18
CA THR A 13 -5.77 31.76 10.87
C THR A 13 -4.93 31.01 9.86
N ALA A 14 -3.77 31.56 9.52
CA ALA A 14 -2.86 30.95 8.54
C ALA A 14 -2.46 29.56 9.05
N LEU A 15 -2.78 28.53 8.26
CA LEU A 15 -2.34 27.16 8.55
C LEU A 15 -0.80 27.11 8.56
N PRO A 16 -0.19 26.20 9.34
CA PRO A 16 1.24 25.99 9.26
C PRO A 16 1.66 25.59 7.84
N PRO A 17 2.91 25.88 7.43
CA PRO A 17 3.42 25.38 6.16
C PRO A 17 3.43 23.84 6.16
N ALA A 18 3.26 23.25 4.97
CA ALA A 18 3.41 21.82 4.81
C ALA A 18 4.88 21.41 5.05
N GLU A 19 5.08 20.40 5.89
CA GLU A 19 6.41 19.81 6.09
C GLU A 19 6.82 18.94 4.88
N PRO A 20 8.12 18.85 4.55
CA PRO A 20 8.58 18.02 3.45
C PRO A 20 8.29 16.52 3.66
N ILE A 21 7.76 15.86 2.63
CA ILE A 21 7.60 14.39 2.59
C ILE A 21 8.89 13.79 1.99
N ASN A 22 9.59 12.97 2.78
CA ASN A 22 10.90 12.44 2.39
C ASN A 22 10.84 11.19 1.48
N GLY A 23 9.73 10.46 1.49
CA GLY A 23 9.57 9.23 0.74
C GLY A 23 8.41 8.37 1.22
N LEU A 24 8.24 7.20 0.62
CA LEU A 24 7.25 6.22 1.07
C LEU A 24 7.77 5.53 2.33
N HIS A 25 7.00 5.56 3.41
CA HIS A 25 7.29 4.74 4.58
C HIS A 25 6.80 3.30 4.35
N HIS A 26 5.52 3.14 4.02
CA HIS A 26 4.97 1.92 3.45
C HIS A 26 3.67 2.21 2.69
N PHE A 27 3.25 1.26 1.86
CA PHE A 27 1.91 1.21 1.27
C PHE A 27 1.25 -0.12 1.64
N ALA A 28 -0.05 -0.11 1.96
CA ALA A 28 -0.76 -1.30 2.42
C ALA A 28 -1.93 -1.68 1.52
N TYR A 29 -2.05 -2.98 1.22
CA TYR A 29 -3.21 -3.59 0.58
C TYR A 29 -3.98 -4.47 1.56
N ARG A 30 -5.19 -4.86 1.18
CA ARG A 30 -5.85 -6.03 1.74
C ARG A 30 -5.41 -7.27 0.98
N CYS A 31 -5.09 -8.34 1.68
CA CYS A 31 -4.91 -9.68 1.11
C CYS A 31 -6.04 -10.61 1.57
N ARG A 32 -6.22 -11.70 0.82
CA ARG A 32 -7.15 -12.79 1.17
C ARG A 32 -6.54 -13.69 2.24
N ASP A 33 -5.27 -14.02 2.08
CA ASP A 33 -4.53 -14.97 2.91
C ASP A 33 -3.08 -14.46 3.06
N ALA A 34 -2.64 -14.29 4.31
CA ALA A 34 -1.31 -13.80 4.62
C ALA A 34 -0.18 -14.75 4.18
N GLU A 35 -0.40 -16.06 4.21
CA GLU A 35 0.62 -17.05 3.83
C GLU A 35 0.78 -17.14 2.31
N GLU A 36 -0.32 -17.13 1.55
CA GLU A 36 -0.25 -17.02 0.08
C GLU A 36 0.48 -15.73 -0.34
N THR A 37 0.22 -14.64 0.38
CA THR A 37 0.86 -13.34 0.16
C THR A 37 2.35 -13.39 0.51
N ARG A 38 2.71 -13.98 1.66
CA ARG A 38 4.10 -14.21 2.07
C ARG A 38 4.84 -15.03 1.03
N HIS A 39 4.27 -16.14 0.58
CA HIS A 39 4.88 -16.98 -0.42
C HIS A 39 5.24 -16.20 -1.69
N PHE A 40 4.31 -15.38 -2.20
CA PHE A 40 4.59 -14.57 -3.38
C PHE A 40 5.65 -13.49 -3.15
N TYR A 41 5.50 -12.66 -2.11
CA TYR A 41 6.40 -11.50 -1.93
C TYR A 41 7.77 -11.88 -1.36
N GLU A 42 7.83 -12.84 -0.45
CA GLU A 42 9.09 -13.30 0.16
C GLU A 42 9.75 -14.40 -0.66
N ASP A 43 9.08 -15.52 -0.88
CA ASP A 43 9.73 -16.69 -1.49
C ASP A 43 9.96 -16.47 -2.99
N ILE A 44 8.96 -15.91 -3.71
CA ILE A 44 9.06 -15.71 -5.16
C ILE A 44 9.73 -14.37 -5.49
N LEU A 45 9.23 -13.23 -5.01
CA LEU A 45 9.84 -11.93 -5.35
C LEU A 45 11.15 -11.63 -4.61
N GLY A 46 11.41 -12.30 -3.47
CA GLY A 46 12.62 -12.11 -2.70
C GLY A 46 12.61 -10.89 -1.78
N LEU A 47 11.45 -10.28 -1.52
CA LEU A 47 11.33 -9.19 -0.56
C LEU A 47 11.23 -9.79 0.86
N PRO A 48 12.20 -9.54 1.76
CA PRO A 48 12.19 -10.16 3.08
C PRO A 48 10.95 -9.73 3.89
N LEU A 49 10.28 -10.69 4.53
CA LEU A 49 9.30 -10.38 5.58
C LEU A 49 10.04 -9.72 6.75
N TYR A 50 9.79 -8.43 6.93
CA TYR A 50 10.53 -7.61 7.87
C TYR A 50 9.83 -7.48 9.23
N HIS A 51 8.51 -7.37 9.21
CA HIS A 51 7.72 -7.18 10.41
C HIS A 51 6.31 -7.74 10.23
N TYR A 52 5.65 -8.12 11.33
CA TYR A 52 4.23 -8.37 11.35
C TYR A 52 3.60 -7.86 12.65
N ILE A 53 2.33 -7.48 12.56
CA ILE A 53 1.50 -7.02 13.68
C ILE A 53 0.26 -7.89 13.70
N ARG A 54 -0.17 -8.31 14.89
CA ARG A 54 -1.47 -8.93 15.11
C ARG A 54 -2.18 -8.14 16.20
N ALA A 55 -3.42 -7.76 15.93
CA ALA A 55 -4.26 -7.06 16.89
C ALA A 55 -5.72 -7.49 16.72
N ASP A 56 -6.48 -7.48 17.82
CA ASP A 56 -7.91 -7.76 17.81
C ASP A 56 -8.76 -6.50 17.56
N ASN A 57 -8.17 -5.32 17.78
CA ASN A 57 -8.86 -4.03 17.66
C ASN A 57 -8.04 -3.07 16.81
N VAL A 58 -8.72 -2.22 16.03
CA VAL A 58 -8.11 -1.20 15.19
C VAL A 58 -7.54 -0.07 16.08
N PRO A 59 -6.24 0.26 16.01
CA PRO A 59 -5.61 1.21 16.93
C PRO A 59 -6.19 2.64 16.89
N SER A 60 -6.66 3.08 15.72
CA SER A 60 -7.16 4.44 15.51
C SER A 60 -8.63 4.62 15.90
N THR A 61 -9.46 3.58 15.77
CA THR A 61 -10.91 3.65 16.00
C THR A 61 -11.36 2.87 17.24
N GLY A 62 -10.56 1.92 17.72
CA GLY A 62 -10.94 0.99 18.79
C GLY A 62 -11.94 -0.08 18.36
N GLU A 63 -12.29 -0.16 17.07
CA GLU A 63 -13.22 -1.15 16.55
C GLU A 63 -12.66 -2.57 16.69
N TYR A 64 -13.48 -3.51 17.15
CA TYR A 64 -13.13 -4.93 17.17
C TYR A 64 -13.16 -5.47 15.74
N CYS A 65 -11.97 -5.66 15.18
CA CYS A 65 -11.74 -6.21 13.86
C CYS A 65 -10.36 -6.89 13.91
N PRO A 66 -10.29 -8.18 14.25
CA PRO A 66 -9.02 -8.90 14.31
C PRO A 66 -8.33 -8.95 12.95
N TYR A 67 -7.04 -8.64 12.93
CA TYR A 67 -6.25 -8.66 11.71
C TYR A 67 -4.79 -9.07 11.96
N VAL A 68 -4.15 -9.49 10.87
CA VAL A 68 -2.69 -9.58 10.76
C VAL A 68 -2.22 -8.59 9.71
N HIS A 69 -1.16 -7.84 10.00
CA HIS A 69 -0.55 -6.88 9.09
C HIS A 69 0.91 -7.27 8.87
N ILE A 70 1.26 -7.71 7.66
CA ILE A 70 2.61 -8.18 7.29
C ILE A 70 3.33 -7.16 6.40
N PHE A 71 4.65 -7.04 6.54
CA PHE A 71 5.47 -6.01 5.87
C PHE A 71 6.68 -6.64 5.15
N PHE A 72 6.82 -6.37 3.86
CA PHE A 72 7.93 -6.80 3.01
C PHE A 72 8.81 -5.60 2.65
N ARG A 73 10.09 -5.66 2.98
CA ARG A 73 10.99 -4.49 2.93
C ARG A 73 11.79 -4.41 1.62
N MET A 74 11.79 -3.23 0.99
CA MET A 74 12.64 -2.87 -0.15
C MET A 74 14.04 -2.43 0.31
N THR A 75 14.97 -2.30 -0.63
CA THR A 75 16.39 -1.99 -0.33
C THR A 75 16.60 -0.60 0.27
N ASP A 76 15.67 0.34 0.07
CA ASP A 76 15.70 1.68 0.66
C ASP A 76 15.05 1.75 2.06
N GLY A 77 14.56 0.63 2.58
CA GLY A 77 13.90 0.52 3.88
C GLY A 77 12.39 0.76 3.85
N SER A 78 11.82 1.23 2.73
CA SER A 78 10.37 1.32 2.56
C SER A 78 9.74 -0.08 2.49
N CYS A 79 8.44 -0.20 2.81
CA CYS A 79 7.76 -1.50 2.82
C CYS A 79 6.51 -1.53 1.93
N LEU A 80 6.27 -2.70 1.35
CA LEU A 80 4.94 -3.07 0.88
C LEU A 80 4.28 -3.93 1.96
N ALA A 81 3.04 -3.62 2.32
CA ALA A 81 2.37 -4.25 3.44
C ALA A 81 0.98 -4.78 3.07
N PHE A 82 0.50 -5.75 3.84
CA PHE A 82 -0.79 -6.41 3.59
C PHE A 82 -1.55 -6.68 4.89
N PHE A 83 -2.83 -6.33 4.91
CA PHE A 83 -3.78 -6.71 5.94
C PHE A 83 -4.50 -7.99 5.54
N ASP A 84 -4.45 -8.99 6.40
CA ASP A 84 -5.33 -10.16 6.40
C ASP A 84 -6.37 -9.96 7.51
N LEU A 85 -7.65 -9.92 7.14
CA LEU A 85 -8.77 -9.71 8.08
C LEU A 85 -9.38 -11.03 8.59
N GLY A 86 -8.79 -12.18 8.25
CA GLY A 86 -9.21 -13.49 8.72
C GLY A 86 -10.53 -14.00 8.15
N ASP A 87 -11.07 -13.35 7.12
CA ASP A 87 -12.34 -13.71 6.47
C ASP A 87 -12.15 -14.41 5.11
N ASN A 88 -10.91 -14.57 4.66
CA ASN A 88 -10.54 -15.21 3.39
C ASN A 88 -11.19 -14.54 2.15
N LEU A 89 -11.39 -13.21 2.20
CA LEU A 89 -11.94 -12.44 1.07
C LEU A 89 -10.91 -11.52 0.40
N LEU A 90 -10.90 -11.55 -0.94
CA LEU A 90 -10.19 -10.57 -1.77
C LEU A 90 -10.92 -9.22 -1.78
N CYS A 91 -10.16 -8.14 -1.97
CA CYS A 91 -10.75 -6.83 -2.26
C CYS A 91 -11.45 -6.87 -3.63
N ALA A 92 -12.72 -6.46 -3.68
CA ALA A 92 -13.42 -6.31 -4.95
C ALA A 92 -12.80 -5.14 -5.73
N PRO A 93 -12.48 -5.31 -7.03
CA PRO A 93 -12.07 -4.19 -7.88
C PRO A 93 -13.15 -3.11 -7.88
N SER A 94 -12.73 -1.84 -7.97
CA SER A 94 -13.69 -0.75 -8.09
C SER A 94 -14.50 -0.91 -9.38
N PRO A 95 -15.85 -0.90 -9.33
CA PRO A 95 -16.70 -1.20 -10.49
C PRO A 95 -16.57 -0.18 -11.63
N ASN A 96 -15.99 0.99 -11.36
CA ASN A 96 -15.78 2.06 -12.34
C ASN A 96 -14.32 2.18 -12.80
N THR A 97 -13.43 1.25 -12.42
CA THR A 97 -11.99 1.35 -12.69
C THR A 97 -11.53 0.17 -13.56
N PRO A 98 -10.96 0.42 -14.75
CA PRO A 98 -10.36 -0.63 -15.57
C PRO A 98 -9.24 -1.38 -14.83
N ALA A 99 -9.13 -2.69 -15.06
CA ALA A 99 -8.22 -3.57 -14.31
C ALA A 99 -6.74 -3.16 -14.36
N TRP A 100 -6.29 -2.47 -15.42
CA TRP A 100 -4.90 -2.07 -15.59
C TRP A 100 -4.52 -0.79 -14.83
N VAL A 101 -5.49 -0.03 -14.31
CA VAL A 101 -5.23 1.29 -13.71
C VAL A 101 -4.55 1.18 -12.35
N ASN A 102 -5.10 0.35 -11.45
CA ASN A 102 -4.54 0.18 -10.11
C ASN A 102 -3.44 -0.87 -10.14
N HIS A 103 -2.19 -0.42 -10.20
CA HIS A 103 -1.02 -1.29 -10.17
C HIS A 103 0.08 -0.68 -9.30
N ILE A 104 1.01 -1.53 -8.86
CA ILE A 104 2.25 -1.12 -8.22
C ILE A 104 3.42 -1.50 -9.13
N ALA A 105 4.32 -0.55 -9.37
CA ALA A 105 5.54 -0.77 -10.13
C ALA A 105 6.73 -0.78 -9.16
N LEU A 106 7.49 -1.87 -9.15
CA LEU A 106 8.70 -2.01 -8.34
C LEU A 106 9.92 -1.97 -9.27
N ARG A 107 10.94 -1.19 -8.90
CA ARG A 107 12.11 -0.96 -9.73
C ARG A 107 13.23 -1.97 -9.43
N VAL A 108 13.88 -2.44 -10.48
CA VAL A 108 15.20 -3.06 -10.47
C VAL A 108 16.17 -2.20 -11.29
N ASP A 109 17.48 -2.37 -11.12
CA ASP A 109 18.48 -1.42 -11.63
C ASP A 109 18.72 -1.55 -13.14
N THR A 110 18.48 -2.73 -13.72
CA THR A 110 18.86 -3.02 -15.11
C THR A 110 17.81 -3.88 -15.83
N ILE A 111 17.82 -3.80 -17.17
CA ILE A 111 16.97 -4.65 -18.03
C ILE A 111 17.29 -6.14 -17.81
N ALA A 112 18.57 -6.51 -17.67
CA ALA A 112 18.95 -7.89 -17.40
C ALA A 112 18.37 -8.42 -16.07
N GLN A 113 18.33 -7.59 -15.02
CA GLN A 113 17.64 -7.96 -13.76
C GLN A 113 16.13 -8.07 -13.95
N LEU A 114 15.50 -7.19 -14.75
CA LEU A 114 14.08 -7.25 -15.06
C LEU A 114 13.74 -8.55 -15.82
N GLU A 115 14.54 -8.92 -16.81
CA GLU A 115 14.40 -10.17 -17.57
C GLU A 115 14.61 -11.39 -16.67
N ALA A 116 15.59 -11.36 -15.77
CA ALA A 116 15.78 -12.42 -14.78
C ALA A 116 14.57 -12.56 -13.84
N MET A 117 13.96 -11.45 -13.41
CA MET A 117 12.73 -11.47 -12.62
C MET A 117 11.55 -12.03 -13.41
N LYS A 118 11.42 -11.69 -14.70
CA LYS A 118 10.41 -12.29 -15.58
C LYS A 118 10.56 -13.82 -15.64
N VAL A 119 11.76 -14.32 -15.95
CA VAL A 119 12.04 -15.77 -16.00
C VAL A 119 11.73 -16.44 -14.66
N ARG A 120 12.07 -15.78 -13.55
CA ARG A 120 11.76 -16.29 -12.21
C ARG A 120 10.26 -16.40 -11.95
N LEU A 121 9.48 -15.39 -12.31
CA LEU A 121 8.01 -15.38 -12.17
C LEU A 121 7.38 -16.47 -13.03
N GLU A 122 7.74 -16.54 -14.32
CA GLU A 122 7.26 -17.57 -15.24
C GLU A 122 7.62 -18.98 -14.76
N GLY A 123 8.81 -19.17 -14.18
CA GLY A 123 9.26 -20.43 -13.60
C GLY A 123 8.45 -20.89 -12.37
N HIS A 124 7.73 -19.99 -11.71
CA HIS A 124 6.77 -20.30 -10.64
C HIS A 124 5.32 -20.34 -11.15
N GLY A 125 5.12 -20.36 -12.48
CA GLY A 125 3.78 -20.45 -13.09
C GLY A 125 2.98 -19.14 -13.05
N ILE A 126 3.63 -18.00 -12.81
CA ILE A 126 2.98 -16.69 -12.83
C ILE A 126 2.97 -16.16 -14.27
N GLU A 127 1.79 -15.77 -14.75
CA GLU A 127 1.64 -15.13 -16.05
C GLU A 127 2.25 -13.72 -16.02
N VAL A 128 3.11 -13.42 -16.99
CA VAL A 128 3.73 -12.10 -17.17
C VAL A 128 3.32 -11.55 -18.53
N LEU A 129 2.73 -10.35 -18.55
CA LEU A 129 2.24 -9.65 -19.75
C LEU A 129 3.37 -8.98 -20.55
#